data_AF-A0A963QYS5-F1
#
_entry.id   AF-A0A963QYS5-F1
#
_cell.length_a   1.000
_cell.length_b   1.000
_cell.length_c   1.000
_cell.angle_alpha   90.00
_cell.angle_beta   90.00
_cell.angle_gamma   90.00
#
_symmetry.space_group_name_H-M   'P 1'
#
loop_
_entity.id
_entity.type
_entity.pdbx_description
1 polymer ?
#
loop_
_entity_poly.entity_id
_entity_poly.type
_entity_poly.pdbx_seq_one_letter_code
_entity_poly.pdbx_strand_id
1 'polypeptide(L)' 'MLLVMALAIPVLLVCSALTSATETAITAASEARIRQHARAGERRARVLARLLADKEGLIGALLVANNIFNIL' A
#
# COMPACT_ATOMS: atom_id res chain seq x y z
N MET A 1 -13.42 -28.67 5.18
CA MET A 1 -12.68 -28.42 3.91
C MET A 1 -13.42 -27.45 3.00
N LEU A 2 -14.67 -27.72 2.57
CA LEU A 2 -15.47 -26.82 1.72
C LEU A 2 -15.75 -25.44 2.35
N LEU A 3 -16.13 -25.39 3.63
CA LEU A 3 -16.40 -24.13 4.36
C LEU A 3 -15.15 -23.24 4.51
N VAL A 4 -13.97 -23.87 4.65
CA VAL A 4 -12.68 -23.16 4.76
C VAL A 4 -12.33 -22.53 3.40
N MET A 5 -12.48 -23.27 2.30
CA MET A 5 -12.23 -22.73 0.96
C MET A 5 -13.22 -21.62 0.58
N ALA A 6 -14.49 -21.77 0.92
CA ALA A 6 -15.52 -20.77 0.64
C ALA A 6 -15.27 -19.44 1.36
N LEU A 7 -14.64 -19.46 2.54
CA LEU A 7 -14.26 -18.25 3.28
C LEU A 7 -12.87 -17.71 2.88
N ALA A 8 -11.94 -18.59 2.48
CA ALA A 8 -10.61 -18.19 2.05
C ALA A 8 -10.64 -17.35 0.78
N ILE A 9 -11.41 -17.74 -0.24
CA ILE A 9 -11.50 -17.05 -1.53
C ILE A 9 -11.83 -15.55 -1.39
N PRO A 10 -12.93 -15.14 -0.72
CA PRO A 10 -13.24 -13.72 -0.58
C PRO A 10 -12.20 -12.96 0.25
N VAL A 11 -11.59 -13.60 1.25
CA VAL A 11 -10.52 -12.97 2.05
C VAL A 11 -9.28 -12.71 1.20
N LEU A 12 -8.84 -13.70 0.42
CA LEU A 12 -7.70 -13.54 -0.51
C LEU A 12 -8.00 -12.47 -1.58
N LEU A 13 -9.23 -12.43 -2.09
CA LEU A 13 -9.64 -11.43 -3.09
C LEU A 13 -9.56 -10.00 -2.54
N VAL A 14 -10.04 -9.79 -1.31
CA VAL A 14 -9.98 -8.49 -0.63
C VAL A 14 -8.53 -8.10 -0.34
N CYS A 15 -7.71 -9.02 0.16
CA CYS A 15 -6.29 -8.76 0.41
C CYS A 15 -5.54 -8.40 -0.88
N SER A 16 -5.81 -9.09 -1.99
CA SER A 16 -5.21 -8.80 -3.29
C SER A 16 -5.66 -7.43 -3.83
N ALA A 17 -6.95 -7.10 -3.70
CA ALA A 17 -7.51 -5.81 -4.09
C ALA A 17 -6.94 -4.65 -3.26
N LEU A 18 -6.78 -4.82 -1.93
CA LEU A 18 -6.19 -3.80 -1.05
C LEU A 18 -4.72 -3.55 -1.38
N THR A 19 -3.96 -4.61 -1.67
CA THR A 19 -2.55 -4.53 -2.06
C THR A 19 -2.42 -3.76 -3.39
N SER A 20 -3.22 -4.12 -4.40
CA SER A 20 -3.24 -3.44 -5.70
C SER A 20 -3.68 -1.96 -5.63
N ALA A 21 -4.70 -1.68 -4.80
CA ALA A 21 -5.17 -0.31 -4.58
C ALA A 21 -4.11 0.56 -3.87
N THR A 22 -3.38 -0.03 -2.92
CA THR A 22 -2.32 0.67 -2.19
C THR A 22 -1.12 0.98 -3.09
N GLU A 23 -0.73 0.06 -3.97
CA GLU A 23 0.32 0.27 -4.97
C GLU A 23 -0.04 1.42 -5.94
N THR A 24 -1.29 1.44 -6.40
CA THR A 24 -1.82 2.48 -7.27
C THR A 24 -1.90 3.82 -6.54
N ALA A 25 -2.36 3.85 -5.29
CA ALA A 25 -2.43 5.06 -4.47
C ALA A 25 -1.05 5.63 -4.15
N ILE A 26 -0.07 4.78 -3.84
CA ILE A 26 1.32 5.18 -3.63
C ILE A 26 1.91 5.74 -4.93
N THR A 27 1.67 5.08 -6.07
CA THR A 27 2.16 5.53 -7.37
C THR A 27 1.50 6.85 -7.80
N ALA A 28 0.19 6.98 -7.64
CA ALA A 28 -0.60 8.18 -7.95
C ALA A 28 -0.37 9.33 -6.96
N ALA A 29 0.08 9.03 -5.74
CA ALA A 29 0.48 10.06 -4.78
C ALA A 29 1.63 10.88 -5.36
N SER A 30 1.31 12.13 -5.69
CA SER A 30 2.26 13.11 -6.22
C SER A 30 3.20 13.56 -5.10
N GLU A 31 4.38 12.94 -5.05
CA GLU A 31 5.49 13.36 -4.21
C GLU A 31 5.80 14.86 -4.38
N ALA A 32 5.70 15.39 -5.60
CA ALA A 32 5.91 16.81 -5.88
C ALA A 32 4.90 17.70 -5.13
N ARG A 33 3.62 17.33 -5.14
CA ARG A 33 2.56 18.07 -4.44
C ARG A 33 2.72 17.98 -2.92
N ILE A 34 3.11 16.82 -2.42
CA ILE A 34 3.31 16.59 -0.97
C ILE A 34 4.55 17.33 -0.47
N ARG A 35 5.63 17.36 -1.26
CA ARG A 35 6.80 18.21 -0.98
C ARG A 35 6.48 19.71 -1.02
N GLN A 36 5.61 20.14 -1.92
CA GLN A 36 5.17 21.55 -1.98
C GLN A 36 4.42 21.96 -0.70
N HIS A 37 3.48 21.12 -0.22
CA HIS A 37 2.79 21.37 1.05
C HIS A 37 3.71 21.24 2.28
N ALA A 38 4.71 20.34 2.24
CA ALA A 38 5.70 20.21 3.31
C ALA A 38 6.58 21.48 3.42
N ARG A 39 6.96 22.07 2.27
CA ARG A 39 7.70 23.35 2.21
C ARG A 39 6.84 24.53 2.66
N ALA A 40 5.52 24.47 2.45
CA ALA A 40 4.57 25.46 2.96
C ALA A 40 4.36 25.40 4.49
N GLY A 41 5.03 24.49 5.20
CA GLY A 41 5.07 24.44 6.66
C GLY A 41 4.15 23.39 7.29
N GLU A 42 3.30 22.72 6.52
CA GLU A 42 2.41 21.69 7.05
C GLU A 42 3.19 20.50 7.65
N ARG A 43 2.99 20.26 8.95
CA ARG A 43 3.60 19.11 9.65
C ARG A 43 3.15 17.77 9.05
N ARG A 44 1.87 17.66 8.66
CA ARG A 44 1.30 16.44 8.07
C ARG A 44 1.96 16.12 6.73
N ALA A 45 2.08 17.10 5.84
CA ALA A 45 2.74 16.94 4.56
C ALA A 45 4.23 16.57 4.72
N ARG A 46 4.90 17.05 5.78
CA ARG A 46 6.30 16.70 6.09
C ARG A 46 6.48 15.25 6.51
N VAL A 47 5.56 14.73 7.31
CA VAL A 47 5.52 13.30 7.69
C VAL A 47 5.21 12.46 6.46
N LEU A 48 4.19 12.85 5.69
CA LEU A 48 3.80 12.14 4.47
C LEU A 48 4.93 12.12 3.42
N ALA A 49 5.66 13.22 3.26
CA ALA A 49 6.84 13.30 2.39
C ALA A 49 7.96 12.34 2.82
N ARG A 50 8.15 12.12 4.12
CA ARG A 50 9.13 11.14 4.63
C ARG A 50 8.67 9.71 4.41
N LEU A 51 7.37 9.42 4.56
CA LEU A 51 6.83 8.09 4.25
C LEU A 51 6.92 7.77 2.76
N LEU A 52 6.63 8.73 1.89
CA LEU A 52 6.70 8.56 0.44
C LEU A 52 8.13 8.49 -0.11
N ALA A 53 9.10 9.03 0.63
CA ALA A 53 10.52 8.88 0.29
C ALA A 53 10.97 7.41 0.35
N ASP A 54 10.29 6.57 1.12
CA ASP A 54 10.51 5.11 1.18
C ASP A 54 9.42 4.35 0.40
N LYS A 55 9.19 4.82 -0.84
CA LYS A 55 8.27 4.19 -1.79
C LYS A 55 8.67 2.74 -2.08
N GLU A 56 9.98 2.48 -2.17
CA GLU A 56 10.53 1.16 -2.44
C GLU A 56 10.27 0.19 -1.28
N GLY A 57 10.42 0.62 -0.03
CA GLY A 57 10.08 -0.19 1.14
C GLY A 57 8.59 -0.52 1.23
N LEU A 58 7.71 0.43 0.86
CA LEU A 58 6.26 0.20 0.82
C LEU A 58 5.86 -0.78 -0.29
N ILE A 59 6.43 -0.65 -1.48
CA ILE A 59 6.19 -1.59 -2.60
C ILE A 59 6.75 -2.97 -2.23
N GLY A 60 7.92 -3.04 -1.59
CA GLY A 60 8.51 -4.27 -1.08
C GLY A 60 7.63 -4.97 -0.04
N ALA A 61 7.07 -4.22 0.91
CA ALA A 61 6.13 -4.75 1.91
C ALA A 61 4.83 -5.27 1.26
N LEU A 62 4.32 -4.57 0.24
CA LEU A 62 3.19 -5.04 -0.57
C LEU A 62 3.52 -6.34 -1.31
N LEU A 63 4.72 -6.45 -1.89
CA LEU A 63 5.16 -7.64 -2.62
C LEU A 63 5.25 -8.85 -1.68
N VAL A 64 5.78 -8.65 -0.47
CA VAL A 64 5.85 -9.68 0.58
C VAL A 64 4.45 -10.08 1.04
N ALA A 65 3.56 -9.12 1.27
CA ALA A 65 2.17 -9.41 1.65
C ALA A 65 1.48 -10.26 0.56
N ASN A 66 1.63 -9.88 -0.70
CA ASN A 66 1.08 -10.64 -1.83
C ASN A 66 1.64 -12.06 -1.91
N ASN A 67 2.95 -12.23 -1.68
CA ASN A 67 3.60 -13.54 -1.66
C ASN A 67 3.12 -14.43 -0.51
N ILE A 68 2.93 -13.87 0.69
CA ILE A 68 2.37 -14.60 1.85
C ILE A 68 0.94 -15.06 1.58
N PHE A 69 0.08 -14.21 1.00
CA PHE A 69 -1.29 -14.59 0.65
C PHE A 69 -1.36 -15.64 -0.47
N ASN A 70 -0.35 -15.71 -1.35
CA ASN A 70 -0.30 -16.69 -2.43
C ASN A 70 0.23 -18.07 -1.98
N ILE A 71 1.01 -18.12 -0.89
CA ILE A 71 1.56 -19.37 -0.33
C ILE A 71 0.56 -20.06 0.61
N LEU A 72 -0.39 -19.31 1.18
CA LEU A 72 -1.44 -19.79 2.08
C LEU A 72 -2.69 -20.25 1.32
#